data_AF-C9Z973-F1
#
_entry.id   AF-C9Z973-F1
#
_cell.length_a   1.000
_cell.length_b   1.000
_cell.length_c   1.000
_cell.angle_alpha   90.00
_cell.angle_beta   90.00
_cell.angle_gamma   90.00
#
_symmetry.space_group_name_H-M   'P 1'
#
loop_
_entity.id
_entity.type
_entity.pdbx_description
1 polymer ?
#
loop_
_entity_poly.entity_id
_entity_poly.type
_entity_poly.pdbx_seq_one_letter_code
_entity_poly.pdbx_strand_id
1 'polypeptide(L)' 'MAPRLALISVGADNPYGHPAPGTVAALRAGGATVLRTDEDGAIAVAGTAKELLVARD' A
#
# COMPACT_ATOMS: atom_id res chain seq x y z
N MET A 1 5.53 14.35 -5.87
CA MET A 1 4.18 14.11 -5.32
C MET A 1 4.35 13.44 -3.95
N ALA A 2 3.54 13.76 -2.94
CA ALA A 2 3.64 13.16 -1.59
C ALA A 2 2.31 12.44 -1.25
N PRO A 3 2.18 11.15 -1.60
CA PRO A 3 0.94 10.41 -1.39
C PRO A 3 0.73 10.14 0.11
N ARG A 4 -0.53 10.19 0.56
CA ARG A 4 -0.92 9.81 1.92
C ARG A 4 -1.02 8.30 2.11
N LEU A 5 -1.38 7.59 1.05
CA LEU A 5 -1.63 6.16 1.02
C LEU A 5 -1.09 5.58 -0.29
N ALA A 6 -0.43 4.43 -0.21
CA ALA A 6 -0.01 3.62 -1.34
C ALA A 6 -0.54 2.19 -1.18
N LEU A 7 -1.40 1.76 -2.10
CA LEU A 7 -1.84 0.37 -2.20
C LEU A 7 -0.99 -0.39 -3.20
N ILE A 8 -0.52 -1.56 -2.78
CA ILE A 8 0.25 -2.46 -3.62
C ILE A 8 -0.55 -3.76 -3.75
N SER A 9 -1.12 -3.96 -4.94
CA SER A 9 -1.72 -5.25 -5.28
C SER A 9 -0.61 -6.24 -5.65
N VAL A 10 -0.43 -7.25 -4.82
CA VAL A 10 0.57 -8.30 -5.00
C VAL A 10 0.09 -9.59 -4.35
N GLY A 11 0.45 -10.73 -4.94
CA GLY A 11 0.18 -12.04 -4.34
C GLY A 11 1.22 -12.43 -3.31
N ALA A 12 0.86 -13.30 -2.37
CA ALA A 12 1.80 -13.90 -1.43
C ALA A 12 2.90 -14.66 -2.17
N ASP A 13 4.12 -14.58 -1.63
CA ASP A 13 5.33 -15.23 -2.17
C ASP A 13 5.57 -14.95 -3.65
N ASN A 14 5.24 -13.73 -4.11
CA ASN A 14 5.37 -13.35 -5.51
C ASN A 14 6.81 -13.58 -6.03
N PRO A 15 7.04 -14.55 -6.95
CA PRO A 15 8.37 -14.95 -7.38
C PRO A 15 9.07 -13.89 -8.25
N TYR A 16 8.36 -12.88 -8.72
CA TYR A 16 8.94 -11.74 -9.45
C TYR A 16 9.74 -10.79 -8.55
N GLY A 17 9.74 -11.01 -7.22
CA GLY A 17 10.45 -10.15 -6.27
C GLY A 17 9.75 -8.81 -6.02
N HIS A 18 8.44 -8.77 -6.26
CA HIS A 18 7.62 -7.60 -5.97
C HIS A 18 6.96 -7.68 -4.58
N PRO A 19 6.68 -6.52 -3.95
CA PRO A 19 7.09 -5.18 -4.38
C PRO A 19 8.59 -4.94 -4.19
N ALA A 20 9.18 -4.13 -5.07
CA ALA A 20 10.60 -3.81 -4.97
C ALA A 20 10.90 -3.09 -3.64
N PRO A 21 11.85 -3.56 -2.81
CA PRO A 21 12.10 -3.00 -1.48
C PRO A 21 12.43 -1.51 -1.50
N GLY A 22 13.18 -1.04 -2.50
CA GLY A 22 13.52 0.38 -2.66
C GLY A 22 12.29 1.26 -2.89
N THR A 23 11.32 0.79 -3.67
CA THR A 23 10.06 1.51 -3.90
C THR A 23 9.24 1.62 -2.61
N VAL A 24 9.12 0.53 -1.86
CA VAL A 24 8.41 0.51 -0.56
C VAL A 24 9.08 1.45 0.44
N ALA A 25 10.40 1.41 0.53
CA ALA A 25 11.18 2.28 1.40
C ALA A 25 11.00 3.77 1.05
N ALA A 26 11.03 4.13 -0.24
CA ALA A 26 10.84 5.49 -0.70
C ALA A 26 9.42 6.02 -0.38
N LEU A 27 8.39 5.20 -0.56
CA LEU A 27 7.01 5.56 -0.21
C LEU A 27 6.85 5.83 1.29
N ARG A 28 7.39 4.93 2.13
CA ARG A 28 7.38 5.09 3.60
C ARG A 28 8.16 6.33 4.04
N ALA A 29 9.35 6.57 3.46
CA ALA A 29 10.15 7.76 3.74
C ALA A 29 9.44 9.06 3.33
N GLY A 30 8.60 9.00 2.28
CA GLY A 30 7.72 10.09 1.86
C GLY A 30 6.49 10.31 2.76
N GLY A 31 6.32 9.54 3.83
CA GLY A 31 5.20 9.65 4.77
C GLY A 31 3.93 8.92 4.33
N ALA A 32 3.98 8.13 3.27
CA ALA A 32 2.84 7.35 2.83
C ALA A 32 2.60 6.16 3.78
N THR A 33 1.34 5.91 4.13
CA THR A 33 0.95 4.60 4.64
C THR A 33 1.02 3.61 3.47
N VAL A 34 1.70 2.48 3.65
CA VAL A 34 1.84 1.46 2.59
C VAL A 34 1.09 0.21 3.04
N LEU A 35 0.17 -0.26 2.20
CA LEU A 35 -0.62 -1.48 2.41
C LEU A 35 -0.43 -2.44 1.25
N ARG A 36 -0.47 -3.75 1.52
CA ARG A 36 -0.22 -4.77 0.51
C ARG A 36 -1.23 -5.91 0.63
N THR A 37 -1.77 -6.36 -0.51
CA THR A 37 -2.79 -7.42 -0.49
C THR A 37 -2.26 -8.80 -0.08
N ASP A 38 -0.96 -9.02 -0.16
CA ASP A 38 -0.34 -10.27 0.32
C ASP A 38 -0.14 -10.31 1.84
N GLU A 39 -0.11 -9.15 2.49
CA GLU A 39 0.02 -9.02 3.95
C GLU A 39 -1.34 -8.75 4.61
N ASP A 40 -2.17 -7.90 4.00
CA ASP A 40 -3.43 -7.37 4.56
C ASP A 40 -4.69 -8.01 3.97
N GLY A 41 -4.59 -8.95 3.01
CA GLY A 41 -5.75 -9.53 2.34
C GLY A 41 -6.50 -8.54 1.43
N ALA A 42 -7.83 -8.61 1.37
CA ALA A 42 -8.60 -7.60 0.64
C ALA A 42 -8.54 -6.26 1.37
N ILE A 43 -8.37 -5.17 0.62
CA ILE A 43 -8.31 -3.81 1.16
C ILE A 43 -9.38 -2.96 0.50
N ALA A 44 -10.21 -2.32 1.31
CA ALA A 44 -11.17 -1.32 0.85
C ALA A 44 -10.73 0.08 1.30
N VAL A 45 -10.73 1.03 0.36
CA VAL A 45 -10.48 2.45 0.64
C VAL A 45 -11.71 3.25 0.29
N ALA A 46 -12.18 4.05 1.24
CA ALA A 46 -13.30 4.96 1.05
C ALA A 46 -12.94 6.35 1.58
N GLY A 47 -13.65 7.38 1.12
CA GLY A 47 -13.54 8.73 1.65
C GLY A 47 -13.43 9.80 0.58
N THR A 48 -12.77 10.90 0.94
CA THR A 48 -12.59 12.10 0.12
C THR A 48 -11.11 12.44 -0.01
N ALA A 49 -10.78 13.50 -0.77
CA ALA A 49 -9.41 13.99 -0.84
C ALA A 49 -8.82 14.39 0.53
N LYS A 50 -9.66 14.78 1.50
CA LYS A 50 -9.23 15.22 2.83
C LYS A 50 -9.20 14.09 3.85
N GLU A 51 -10.04 13.07 3.70
CA GLU A 51 -10.17 11.99 4.68
C GLU A 51 -10.25 10.65 3.99
N LEU A 52 -9.42 9.70 4.43
CA LEU A 52 -9.40 8.34 3.92
C LEU A 52 -9.69 7.37 5.07
N LEU A 53 -10.59 6.44 4.80
CA LEU A 53 -10.91 5.29 5.64
C LEU A 53 -10.37 4.04 4.95
N VAL A 54 -9.74 3.18 5.72
CA VAL A 54 -9.18 1.91 5.24
C VAL A 54 -9.79 0.79 6.06
N ALA A 55 -10.34 -0.20 5.36
CA ALA A 55 -10.68 -1.50 5.92
C ALA A 55 -9.82 -2.59 5.25
N ARG A 56 -9.49 -3.62 6.02
CA ARG A 56 -8.72 -4.79 5.57
C ARG A 56 -9.31 -6.05 6.20
N ASP A 57 -9.09 -7.19 5.54
CA ASP A 57 -9.55 -8.51 6.01
C ASP A 57 -8.88 -8.95 7.32
#